data_AF-A0A966JN43-F1
#
_entry.id   AF-A0A966JN43-F1
#
_cell.length_a   1.000
_cell.length_b   1.000
_cell.length_c   1.000
_cell.angle_alpha   90.00
_cell.angle_beta   90.00
_cell.angle_gamma   90.00
#
_symmetry.space_group_name_H-M   'P 1'
#
loop_
_entity.id
_entity.type
_entity.pdbx_description
1 polymer ?
#
loop_
_entity_poly.entity_id
_entity_poly.type
_entity_poly.pdbx_seq_one_letter_code
_entity_poly.pdbx_strand_id
1 'polypeptide(L)'
;MTCIVALIHENKVLLGGDAAASDEKSGLIFQRTDPKVFKVGQYGIGFVDSFRMGQILQYGWNPPKYTPTAGYRNIDKFMRTKFVDSVKETFQEHGYGKFGNSAPEDGDEGGIFIIAVQGAGRIFTMDTDFHISEVDVPYMAEGAGQELALGSLFSTATVKTPRKRVRMALEASAKFNMAVRPPFTIIEV
;
A
#
# COMPACT_ATOMS: atom_id res chain seq x y z
N MET A 1 -11.37 -1.04 -7.17
CA MET A 1 -10.88 -0.02 -8.13
C MET A 1 -9.85 0.92 -7.47
N THR A 2 -8.56 0.76 -7.74
CA THR A 2 -7.48 1.59 -7.13
C THR A 2 -6.20 1.54 -7.98
N CYS A 3 -5.35 2.56 -7.87
CA CYS A 3 -3.92 2.44 -8.12
C CYS A 3 -3.12 3.06 -6.97
N ILE A 4 -2.33 2.22 -6.29
CA ILE A 4 -1.28 2.65 -5.37
C ILE A 4 0.06 2.44 -6.06
N VAL A 5 0.98 3.39 -5.89
CA VAL A 5 2.33 3.36 -6.45
C VAL A 5 3.33 3.67 -5.35
N ALA A 6 4.39 2.88 -5.23
CA ALA A 6 5.53 3.15 -4.38
C ALA A 6 6.82 3.20 -5.22
N LEU A 7 7.70 4.16 -4.91
CA LEU A 7 8.99 4.33 -5.56
C LEU A 7 10.07 4.64 -4.52
N ILE A 8 11.09 3.80 -4.46
CA ILE A 8 12.29 4.03 -3.64
C ILE A 8 13.09 5.17 -4.26
N HIS A 9 13.50 6.12 -3.43
CA HIS A 9 14.46 7.14 -3.77
C HIS A 9 15.40 7.34 -2.58
N GLU A 10 16.65 6.89 -2.73
CA GLU A 10 17.64 6.87 -1.66
C GLU A 10 17.13 6.04 -0.47
N ASN A 11 17.06 6.63 0.73
CA ASN A 11 16.56 5.99 1.95
C ASN A 11 15.07 6.27 2.22
N LYS A 12 14.35 6.81 1.23
CA LYS A 12 12.94 7.18 1.34
C LYS A 12 12.10 6.45 0.33
N VAL A 13 10.79 6.45 0.56
CA VAL A 13 9.80 5.93 -0.39
C VAL A 13 8.77 7.01 -0.66
N LEU A 14 8.52 7.28 -1.94
CA LEU A 14 7.35 8.04 -2.34
C LEU A 14 6.18 7.08 -2.54
N LEU A 15 5.07 7.36 -1.86
CA LEU A 15 3.83 6.61 -1.95
C LEU A 15 2.75 7.49 -2.58
N GLY A 16 2.14 7.01 -3.64
CA GLY A 16 1.09 7.69 -4.39
C GLY A 16 -0.18 6.86 -4.45
N GLY A 17 -1.35 7.51 -4.35
CA GLY A 17 -2.64 6.85 -4.47
C GLY A 17 -3.65 7.70 -5.22
N ASP A 18 -4.55 7.02 -5.94
CA ASP A 18 -5.72 7.61 -6.57
C ASP A 18 -6.88 7.82 -5.59
N ALA A 19 -7.97 8.45 -6.06
CA ALA A 19 -9.11 8.84 -5.24
C ALA A 19 -10.43 8.13 -5.60
N ALA A 20 -10.45 7.19 -6.56
CA ALA A 20 -11.68 6.53 -6.97
C ALA A 20 -12.25 5.63 -5.87
N ALA A 21 -13.55 5.72 -5.61
CA ALA A 21 -14.33 4.71 -4.91
C ALA A 21 -15.40 4.20 -5.85
N SER A 22 -15.44 2.90 -6.05
CA SER A 22 -16.31 2.29 -7.04
C SER A 22 -17.30 1.33 -6.43
N ASP A 23 -18.48 1.30 -7.00
CA ASP A 23 -19.43 0.21 -6.80
C ASP A 23 -19.50 -0.63 -8.07
N GLU A 24 -19.09 -1.89 -7.97
CA GLU A 24 -19.10 -2.83 -9.09
C GLU A 24 -20.53 -3.13 -9.58
N LYS A 25 -21.53 -3.10 -8.69
CA LYS A 25 -22.91 -3.44 -9.06
C LYS A 25 -23.57 -2.37 -9.89
N SER A 26 -23.40 -1.10 -9.51
CA SER A 26 -23.99 0.03 -10.24
C SER A 26 -23.07 0.62 -11.30
N GLY A 27 -21.76 0.32 -11.25
CA GLY A 27 -20.74 0.99 -12.06
C GLY A 27 -20.46 2.43 -11.64
N LEU A 28 -21.03 2.90 -10.54
CA LEU A 28 -20.79 4.26 -10.03
C LEU A 28 -19.36 4.41 -9.53
N ILE A 29 -18.75 5.54 -9.87
CA ILE A 29 -17.43 5.92 -9.39
C ILE A 29 -17.51 7.31 -8.77
N PHE A 30 -17.24 7.38 -7.47
CA PHE A 30 -17.08 8.63 -6.74
C PHE A 30 -15.60 8.96 -6.55
N GLN A 31 -15.29 10.24 -6.51
CA GLN A 31 -13.99 10.71 -6.04
C GLN A 31 -14.08 10.96 -4.53
N ARG A 32 -13.24 10.28 -3.76
CA ARG A 32 -13.15 10.46 -2.31
C ARG A 32 -12.17 11.57 -1.97
N THR A 33 -12.49 12.32 -0.92
CA THR A 33 -11.56 13.25 -0.29
C THR A 33 -10.57 12.54 0.65
N ASP A 34 -10.95 11.36 1.15
CA ASP A 34 -10.09 10.53 1.98
C ASP A 34 -8.96 9.93 1.11
N PRO A 35 -7.68 10.21 1.43
CA PRO A 35 -6.57 9.67 0.65
C PRO A 35 -6.40 8.17 0.93
N LYS A 36 -6.03 7.41 -0.11
CA LYS A 36 -5.66 5.99 0.04
C LYS A 36 -4.22 5.74 0.49
N VAL A 37 -3.45 6.81 0.67
CA VAL A 37 -2.09 6.78 1.20
C VAL A 37 -1.97 7.70 2.42
N PHE A 38 -1.31 7.22 3.47
CA PHE A 38 -1.11 7.99 4.70
C PHE A 38 0.13 7.50 5.46
N LYS A 39 0.54 8.28 6.46
CA LYS A 39 1.56 7.88 7.44
C LYS A 39 0.91 7.50 8.76
N VAL A 40 1.44 6.47 9.41
CA VAL A 40 1.07 6.06 10.78
C VAL A 40 2.32 5.52 11.48
N GLY A 41 2.74 6.18 12.57
CA GLY A 41 4.01 5.88 13.23
C GLY A 41 5.21 6.01 12.27
N GLN A 42 6.00 4.94 12.14
CA GLN A 42 7.17 4.86 11.24
C GLN A 42 6.82 4.33 9.84
N TYR A 43 5.54 4.16 9.53
CA TYR A 43 5.08 3.48 8.33
C TYR A 43 4.32 4.41 7.41
N GLY A 44 4.56 4.26 6.11
CA GLY A 44 3.67 4.72 5.07
C GLY A 44 2.82 3.56 4.59
N ILE A 45 1.52 3.76 4.52
CA ILE A 45 0.57 2.75 4.06
C ILE A 45 -0.12 3.27 2.82
N GLY A 46 -0.22 2.42 1.80
CA GLY A 46 -1.06 2.62 0.63
C GLY A 46 -1.92 1.40 0.41
N PHE A 47 -3.23 1.52 0.63
CA PHE A 47 -4.12 0.36 0.61
C PHE A 47 -4.90 0.24 -0.69
N VAL A 48 -5.25 -0.99 -1.02
CA VAL A 48 -6.23 -1.30 -2.07
C VAL A 48 -7.47 -1.95 -1.46
N ASP A 49 -8.52 -2.03 -2.26
CA ASP A 49 -9.79 -2.69 -1.93
C ASP A 49 -10.70 -1.96 -0.92
N SER A 50 -10.41 -2.03 0.38
CA SER A 50 -11.33 -1.58 1.43
C SER A 50 -10.95 -0.24 2.08
N PHE A 51 -11.81 0.77 1.93
CA PHE A 51 -11.68 2.02 2.69
C PHE A 51 -11.77 1.81 4.20
N ARG A 52 -12.58 0.84 4.65
CA ARG A 52 -12.70 0.54 6.09
C ARG A 52 -11.39 0.00 6.63
N MET A 53 -10.71 -0.88 5.89
CA MET A 53 -9.38 -1.37 6.24
C MET A 53 -8.38 -0.22 6.37
N GLY A 54 -8.34 0.66 5.37
CA GLY A 54 -7.50 1.85 5.39
C GLY A 54 -7.73 2.71 6.62
N GLN A 55 -8.99 2.96 6.99
CA GLN A 55 -9.35 3.72 8.19
C GLN A 55 -8.95 3.03 9.50
N ILE A 56 -9.07 1.70 9.58
CA ILE A 56 -8.60 0.94 10.75
C ILE A 56 -7.09 1.13 10.91
N LEU A 57 -6.33 0.92 9.84
CA LEU A 57 -4.87 1.11 9.86
C LEU A 57 -4.47 2.56 10.15
N GLN A 58 -5.25 3.53 9.69
CA GLN A 58 -4.93 4.94 9.85
C GLN A 58 -5.21 5.47 11.26
N TYR A 59 -6.30 5.01 11.88
CA TYR A 59 -6.85 5.63 13.10
C TYR A 59 -7.01 4.68 14.28
N GLY A 60 -7.17 3.37 14.04
CA GLY A 60 -7.36 2.36 15.07
C GLY A 60 -6.11 1.52 15.38
N TRP A 61 -5.10 1.55 14.52
CA TRP A 61 -3.88 0.78 14.68
C TRP A 61 -2.78 1.56 15.40
N ASN A 62 -2.22 0.96 16.45
CA ASN A 62 -0.98 1.43 17.07
C ASN A 62 0.19 0.56 16.60
N PRO A 63 0.93 0.97 15.56
CA PRO A 63 1.89 0.09 14.92
C PRO A 63 3.12 -0.16 15.81
N PRO A 64 3.70 -1.38 15.78
CA PRO A 64 4.88 -1.71 16.57
C PRO A 64 6.07 -0.87 16.12
N LYS A 65 6.87 -0.40 17.07
CA LYS A 65 8.09 0.35 16.76
C LYS A 65 9.17 -0.57 16.20
N TYR A 66 9.68 -0.25 15.02
CA TYR A 66 10.84 -0.91 14.44
C TYR A 66 12.14 -0.21 14.91
N THR A 67 13.05 -0.98 15.49
CA THR A 67 14.39 -0.54 15.90
C THR A 67 15.42 -1.15 14.95
N PRO A 68 16.05 -0.36 14.07
CA PRO A 68 17.00 -0.88 13.08
C PRO A 68 18.26 -1.46 13.73
N THR A 69 18.70 -2.62 13.23
CA THR A 69 20.09 -3.08 13.42
C THR A 69 20.98 -2.55 12.29
N ALA A 70 22.30 -2.68 12.44
CA ALA A 70 23.25 -2.30 11.39
C ALA A 70 22.86 -2.93 10.04
N GLY A 71 22.65 -2.08 9.03
CA GLY A 71 22.23 -2.50 7.68
C GLY A 71 20.82 -3.10 7.59
N TYR A 72 19.91 -2.78 8.53
CA TYR A 72 18.51 -3.23 8.51
C TYR A 72 18.31 -4.76 8.54
N ARG A 73 19.31 -5.54 8.98
CA ARG A 73 19.27 -7.01 8.92
C ARG A 73 18.10 -7.68 9.66
N ASN A 74 17.51 -6.98 10.63
CA ASN A 74 16.38 -7.48 11.41
C ASN A 74 15.00 -7.10 10.83
N ILE A 75 14.93 -6.27 9.78
CA ILE A 75 13.64 -5.77 9.27
C ILE A 75 12.81 -6.91 8.69
N ASP A 76 13.42 -7.87 7.99
CA ASP A 76 12.68 -8.98 7.38
C ASP A 76 11.97 -9.86 8.39
N LYS A 77 12.67 -10.19 9.49
CA LYS A 77 12.08 -10.92 10.61
C LYS A 77 10.99 -10.09 11.29
N PHE A 78 11.24 -8.80 11.51
CA PHE A 78 10.28 -7.91 12.15
C PHE A 78 8.97 -7.79 11.37
N MET A 79 9.07 -7.56 10.05
CA MET A 79 7.91 -7.43 9.17
C MET A 79 7.09 -8.72 9.11
N ARG A 80 7.73 -9.89 9.08
CA ARG A 80 7.06 -11.20 8.99
C ARG A 80 6.59 -11.78 10.32
N THR A 81 6.77 -11.05 11.42
CA THR A 81 6.33 -11.48 12.75
C THR A 81 5.56 -10.35 13.42
N LYS A 82 6.25 -9.52 14.21
CA LYS A 82 5.66 -8.45 15.02
C LYS A 82 4.73 -7.51 14.24
N PHE A 83 5.10 -7.15 13.02
CA PHE A 83 4.24 -6.30 12.19
C PHE A 83 2.95 -7.02 11.81
N VAL A 84 3.06 -8.22 11.22
CA VAL A 84 1.91 -9.07 10.85
C VAL A 84 0.99 -9.31 12.05
N ASP A 85 1.55 -9.73 13.18
CA ASP A 85 0.78 -10.02 14.41
C ASP A 85 -0.01 -8.79 14.86
N SER A 86 0.60 -7.60 14.84
CA SER A 86 -0.07 -6.36 15.23
C SER A 86 -1.22 -5.95 14.29
N VAL A 87 -1.07 -6.21 12.99
CA VAL A 87 -2.12 -5.92 12.01
C VAL A 87 -3.29 -6.89 12.21
N LYS A 88 -3.00 -8.19 12.36
CA LYS A 88 -4.01 -9.23 12.62
C LYS A 88 -4.82 -8.93 13.88
N GLU A 89 -4.15 -8.60 14.98
CA GLU A 89 -4.80 -8.23 16.25
C GLU A 89 -5.74 -7.03 16.07
N THR A 90 -5.26 -5.98 15.42
CA THR A 90 -6.06 -4.75 15.19
C THR A 90 -7.26 -5.01 14.28
N PHE A 91 -7.07 -5.83 13.24
CA PHE A 91 -8.14 -6.23 12.33
C PHE A 91 -9.21 -7.04 13.04
N GLN A 92 -8.83 -8.01 13.87
CA GLN A 92 -9.76 -8.77 14.71
C GLN A 92 -10.54 -7.86 15.67
N GLU A 93 -9.84 -6.97 16.39
CA GLU A 93 -10.45 -6.04 17.33
C GLU A 93 -11.51 -5.13 16.67
N HIS A 94 -11.26 -4.71 15.43
CA HIS A 94 -12.13 -3.80 14.69
C HIS A 94 -13.11 -4.51 13.73
N GLY A 95 -13.17 -5.84 13.78
CA GLY A 95 -14.11 -6.65 13.00
C GLY A 95 -13.87 -6.61 11.49
N TYR A 96 -12.61 -6.53 11.05
CA TYR A 96 -12.23 -6.55 9.64
C TYR A 96 -11.41 -7.79 9.32
N GLY A 97 -11.77 -8.52 8.27
CA GLY A 97 -11.12 -9.78 7.89
C GLY A 97 -11.89 -11.01 8.36
N LYS A 98 -11.37 -12.20 8.03
CA LYS A 98 -11.94 -13.50 8.42
C LYS A 98 -10.94 -14.25 9.28
N PHE A 99 -11.37 -14.66 10.47
CA PHE A 99 -10.53 -15.31 11.46
C PHE A 99 -11.23 -16.50 12.09
N GLY A 100 -10.45 -17.47 12.58
CA GLY A 100 -10.96 -18.64 13.29
C GLY A 100 -12.01 -19.39 12.47
N ASN A 101 -13.19 -19.64 13.05
CA ASN A 101 -14.26 -20.39 12.38
C ASN A 101 -14.82 -19.73 11.10
N SER A 102 -14.53 -18.46 10.87
CA SER A 102 -14.94 -17.73 9.66
C SER A 102 -13.87 -17.69 8.57
N ALA A 103 -12.64 -18.12 8.90
CA ALA A 103 -11.51 -18.11 7.98
C ALA A 103 -11.64 -19.19 6.89
N PRO A 104 -11.11 -18.94 5.67
CA PRO A 104 -10.87 -19.98 4.68
C PRO A 104 -10.02 -21.15 5.22
N GLU A 105 -10.05 -22.30 4.52
CA GLU A 105 -9.25 -23.47 4.89
C GLU A 105 -7.74 -23.17 4.92
N ASP A 106 -7.29 -22.25 4.08
CA ASP A 106 -5.87 -21.88 3.95
C ASP A 106 -5.38 -20.88 5.02
N GLY A 107 -6.27 -20.40 5.91
CA GLY A 107 -5.91 -19.54 7.04
C GLY A 107 -6.67 -18.21 7.08
N ASP A 108 -6.24 -17.33 8.00
CA ASP A 108 -6.87 -16.02 8.21
C ASP A 108 -6.78 -15.11 6.98
N GLU A 109 -7.81 -14.29 6.75
CA GLU A 109 -7.90 -13.38 5.61
C GLU A 109 -8.03 -11.91 6.09
N GLY A 110 -7.28 -11.00 5.47
CA GLY A 110 -7.21 -9.58 5.78
C GLY A 110 -7.41 -8.72 4.53
N GLY A 111 -6.39 -7.99 4.11
CA GLY A 111 -6.46 -7.19 2.89
C GLY A 111 -5.12 -6.68 2.43
N ILE A 112 -5.12 -6.05 1.26
CA ILE A 112 -3.90 -5.81 0.48
C ILE A 112 -3.44 -4.35 0.64
N PHE A 113 -2.17 -4.16 0.98
CA PHE A 113 -1.58 -2.83 1.04
C PHE A 113 -0.07 -2.83 0.88
N ILE A 114 0.44 -1.73 0.30
CA ILE A 114 1.86 -1.41 0.24
C ILE A 114 2.28 -0.73 1.55
N ILE A 115 3.47 -1.10 2.03
CA ILE A 115 4.09 -0.61 3.25
C ILE A 115 5.45 -0.01 2.90
N ALA A 116 5.69 1.22 3.32
CA ALA A 116 7.00 1.84 3.34
C ALA A 116 7.46 1.99 4.80
N VAL A 117 8.71 1.66 5.09
CA VAL A 117 9.31 1.85 6.43
C VAL A 117 10.24 3.06 6.40
N GLN A 118 9.95 4.05 7.23
CA GLN A 118 10.69 5.31 7.29
C GLN A 118 12.20 5.08 7.45
N GLY A 119 12.99 5.68 6.55
CA GLY A 119 14.45 5.61 6.56
C GLY A 119 15.05 4.29 6.08
N ALA A 120 14.25 3.23 5.91
CA ALA A 120 14.73 1.94 5.43
C ALA A 120 14.94 1.92 3.91
N GLY A 121 14.24 2.79 3.16
CA GLY A 121 14.26 2.77 1.69
C GLY A 121 13.80 1.43 1.13
N ARG A 122 12.79 0.80 1.76
CA ARG A 122 12.26 -0.53 1.38
C ARG A 122 10.74 -0.47 1.22
N ILE A 123 10.24 -1.28 0.29
CA ILE A 123 8.82 -1.41 -0.04
C ILE A 123 8.42 -2.85 0.26
N PHE A 124 7.42 -3.03 1.11
CA PHE A 124 6.80 -4.33 1.33
C PHE A 124 5.36 -4.30 0.83
N THR A 125 4.82 -5.45 0.45
CA THR A 125 3.38 -5.64 0.29
C THR A 125 2.89 -6.66 1.30
N MET A 126 1.72 -6.39 1.87
CA MET A 126 0.90 -7.39 2.54
C MET A 126 -0.22 -7.80 1.60
N ASP A 127 -0.46 -9.10 1.47
CA ASP A 127 -1.60 -9.66 0.73
C ASP A 127 -2.68 -10.20 1.69
N THR A 128 -3.77 -10.73 1.14
CA THR A 128 -4.96 -11.13 1.89
C THR A 128 -4.70 -12.20 2.95
N ASP A 129 -3.71 -13.08 2.79
CA ASP A 129 -3.32 -14.10 3.77
C ASP A 129 -2.31 -13.59 4.82
N PHE A 130 -2.12 -12.27 4.90
CA PHE A 130 -1.13 -11.59 5.73
C PHE A 130 0.34 -11.89 5.40
N HIS A 131 0.66 -12.55 4.28
CA HIS A 131 2.05 -12.74 3.90
C HIS A 131 2.71 -11.40 3.57
N ILE A 132 4.00 -11.29 3.85
CA ILE A 132 4.81 -10.11 3.50
C ILE A 132 5.75 -10.46 2.34
N SER A 133 5.58 -9.76 1.23
CA SER A 133 6.46 -9.86 0.07
C SER A 133 7.26 -8.57 -0.16
N GLU A 134 8.37 -8.71 -0.87
CA GLU A 134 9.16 -7.62 -1.43
C GLU A 134 9.70 -8.10 -2.78
N VAL A 135 9.78 -7.19 -3.73
CA VAL A 135 10.19 -7.47 -5.12
C VAL A 135 11.61 -6.94 -5.40
N ASP A 136 12.23 -7.44 -6.45
CA ASP A 136 13.62 -7.15 -6.83
C ASP A 136 13.81 -5.82 -7.60
N VAL A 137 12.77 -5.00 -7.69
CA VAL A 137 12.76 -3.70 -8.36
C VAL A 137 12.52 -2.56 -7.36
N PRO A 138 13.00 -1.33 -7.64
CA PRO A 138 12.92 -0.22 -6.68
C PRO A 138 11.55 0.47 -6.64
N TYR A 139 10.50 -0.20 -7.10
CA TYR A 139 9.15 0.33 -7.16
C TYR A 139 8.14 -0.81 -7.08
N MET A 140 6.93 -0.49 -6.64
CA MET A 140 5.80 -1.42 -6.66
C MET A 140 4.53 -0.65 -6.99
N ALA A 141 3.53 -1.33 -7.52
CA ALA A 141 2.19 -0.80 -7.64
C ALA A 141 1.18 -1.89 -7.29
N GLU A 142 0.04 -1.48 -6.77
CA GLU A 142 -1.04 -2.39 -6.37
C GLU A 142 -2.41 -1.88 -6.85
N GLY A 143 -3.31 -2.83 -7.10
CA GLY A 143 -4.68 -2.60 -7.54
C GLY A 143 -4.85 -2.60 -9.06
N ALA A 144 -6.07 -2.31 -9.52
CA ALA A 144 -6.43 -2.41 -10.94
C ALA A 144 -5.50 -1.61 -11.89
N GLY A 145 -4.91 -0.49 -11.43
CA GLY A 145 -3.98 0.30 -12.23
C GLY A 145 -2.53 -0.19 -12.25
N GLN A 146 -2.21 -1.32 -11.63
CA GLN A 146 -0.84 -1.80 -11.37
C GLN A 146 -0.02 -1.98 -12.63
N GLU A 147 -0.49 -2.73 -13.63
CA GLU A 147 0.31 -3.03 -14.84
C GLU A 147 0.72 -1.76 -15.59
N LEU A 148 -0.21 -0.81 -15.72
CA LEU A 148 0.03 0.50 -16.35
C LEU A 148 1.04 1.33 -15.55
N ALA A 149 0.91 1.33 -14.22
CA ALA A 149 1.82 2.04 -13.34
C ALA A 149 3.24 1.46 -13.39
N LEU A 150 3.38 0.13 -13.34
CA LEU A 150 4.66 -0.56 -13.44
C LEU A 150 5.34 -0.29 -14.79
N GLY A 151 4.60 -0.37 -15.90
CA GLY A 151 5.13 -0.02 -17.23
C GLY A 151 5.60 1.44 -17.33
N SER A 152 4.86 2.37 -16.73
CA SER A 152 5.28 3.77 -16.63
C SER A 152 6.53 3.94 -15.76
N LEU A 153 6.59 3.30 -14.59
CA LEU A 153 7.75 3.39 -13.69
C LEU A 153 9.02 2.82 -14.35
N PHE A 154 8.90 1.70 -15.06
CA PHE A 154 9.97 1.10 -15.85
C PHE A 154 10.48 2.05 -16.93
N SER A 155 9.58 2.54 -17.80
CA SER A 155 9.94 3.38 -18.95
C SER A 155 10.44 4.78 -18.57
N THR A 156 10.10 5.27 -17.38
CA THR A 156 10.47 6.62 -16.89
C THR A 156 11.71 6.64 -16.00
N ALA A 157 12.53 5.58 -16.00
CA ALA A 157 13.73 5.47 -15.15
C ALA A 157 14.72 6.65 -15.28
N THR A 158 14.76 7.32 -16.44
CA THR A 158 15.62 8.49 -16.71
C THR A 158 15.10 9.81 -16.12
N VAL A 159 13.84 9.84 -15.66
CA VAL A 159 13.23 11.04 -15.07
C VAL A 159 13.77 11.23 -13.64
N LYS A 160 14.61 12.25 -13.46
CA LYS A 160 15.31 12.48 -12.17
C LYS A 160 14.42 12.85 -11.00
N THR A 161 13.22 13.38 -11.23
CA THR A 161 12.31 13.82 -10.17
C THR A 161 11.39 12.67 -9.74
N PRO A 162 11.58 12.05 -8.55
CA PRO A 162 10.83 10.86 -8.14
C PRO A 162 9.33 11.12 -8.04
N ARG A 163 8.95 12.28 -7.48
CA ARG A 163 7.54 12.69 -7.38
C ARG A 163 6.87 12.83 -8.74
N LYS A 164 7.63 13.22 -9.77
CA LYS A 164 7.14 13.27 -11.15
C LYS A 164 6.92 11.86 -11.70
N ARG A 165 7.82 10.91 -11.44
CA ARG A 165 7.65 9.50 -11.84
C ARG A 165 6.41 8.85 -11.23
N VAL A 166 6.21 9.01 -9.92
CA VAL A 166 4.99 8.51 -9.24
C VAL A 166 3.73 9.14 -9.84
N ARG A 167 3.74 10.45 -10.10
CA ARG A 167 2.62 11.13 -10.77
C ARG A 167 2.36 10.60 -12.18
N MET A 168 3.41 10.44 -12.99
CA MET A 168 3.28 9.91 -14.36
C MET A 168 2.67 8.49 -14.36
N ALA A 169 3.06 7.66 -13.40
CA ALA A 169 2.50 6.31 -13.23
C ALA A 169 0.99 6.37 -12.92
N LEU A 170 0.57 7.20 -11.97
CA LEU A 170 -0.85 7.39 -11.65
C LEU A 170 -1.64 8.01 -12.81
N GLU A 171 -1.05 8.95 -13.54
CA GLU A 171 -1.66 9.57 -14.74
C GLU A 171 -1.84 8.56 -15.88
N ALA A 172 -0.84 7.72 -16.13
CA ALA A 172 -0.92 6.63 -17.10
C ALA A 172 -2.03 5.64 -16.72
N SER A 173 -2.08 5.23 -15.45
CA SER A 173 -3.14 4.35 -14.94
C SER A 173 -4.52 5.00 -15.04
N ALA A 174 -4.67 6.28 -14.70
CA ALA A 174 -5.95 6.99 -14.82
C ALA A 174 -6.41 7.18 -16.27
N LYS A 175 -5.47 7.29 -17.22
CA LYS A 175 -5.80 7.45 -18.64
C LYS A 175 -6.40 6.18 -19.24
N PHE A 176 -5.89 5.01 -18.86
CA PHE A 176 -6.24 3.74 -19.51
C PHE A 176 -7.00 2.77 -18.62
N ASN A 177 -7.14 3.03 -17.33
CA ASN A 177 -7.96 2.25 -16.42
C ASN A 177 -9.15 3.08 -15.89
N MET A 178 -10.37 2.57 -16.10
CA MET A 178 -11.60 3.20 -15.63
C MET A 178 -11.66 3.33 -14.09
N ALA A 179 -10.96 2.47 -13.38
CA ALA A 179 -10.94 2.33 -11.93
C ALA A 179 -10.02 3.33 -11.20
N VAL A 180 -9.30 4.18 -11.94
CA VAL A 180 -8.27 5.06 -11.38
C VAL A 180 -8.63 6.50 -11.67
N ARG A 181 -8.74 7.34 -10.63
CA ARG A 181 -9.15 8.75 -10.79
C ARG A 181 -8.31 9.71 -9.96
N PRO A 182 -8.03 10.92 -10.48
CA PRO A 182 -7.53 12.02 -9.67
C PRO A 182 -8.61 12.48 -8.66
N PRO A 183 -8.26 13.30 -7.65
CA PRO A 183 -6.93 13.80 -7.36
C PRO A 183 -5.96 12.71 -6.90
N PHE A 184 -4.67 12.92 -7.13
CA PHE A 184 -3.62 12.03 -6.66
C PHE A 184 -2.99 12.58 -5.39
N THR A 185 -2.96 11.76 -4.35
CA THR A 185 -2.20 12.06 -3.13
C THR A 185 -0.85 11.41 -3.24
N ILE A 186 0.22 12.17 -3.02
CA ILE A 186 1.60 11.65 -3.01
C ILE A 186 2.30 12.12 -1.74
N ILE A 187 2.73 11.18 -0.92
CA ILE A 187 3.49 11.40 0.31
C ILE A 187 4.92 10.87 0.14
N GLU A 188 5.83 11.38 0.96
CA GLU A 188 7.20 10.87 1.10
C GLU A 188 7.33 10.31 2.50
N VAL A 189 7.83 9.07 2.65
CA VAL A 189 7.91 8.32 3.92
C VAL A 189 9.35 8.19 4.36
#